data_AF-A0A9E5U121-F1
#
_entry.id   AF-A0A9E5U121-F1
#
_cell.length_a   1.000
_cell.length_b   1.000
_cell.length_c   1.000
_cell.angle_alpha   90.00
_cell.angle_beta   90.00
_cell.angle_gamma   90.00
#
_symmetry.space_group_name_H-M   'P 1'
#
loop_
_entity.id
_entity.type
_entity.pdbx_description
1 polymer ?
#
loop_
_entity_poly.entity_id
_entity_poly.type
_entity_poly.pdbx_seq_one_letter_code
_entity_poly.pdbx_strand_id
1 'polypeptide(L)'
;MTGVLRRPPPPGLSAPRTRRRDSTWLSAALVLLAVACAERTGPHTIDSRGGVVEAADGKVLLAVPPGAIKQPIVITVTPASAFPAAEGIVGGTVYDLGPDGIALTRAAVLTIRYEPTAIPLGVPEDSLGLAVVSGGKWQEVSGSSVDVGQNTVTGNIYDLGLYAGLGQPLGHLHVTTPTTGPDPDPDGYAVSVDGTQPRTLGLDDTVAFTNLTAEDHVVELTDVADNCSVSGENPRGVTVPAGDTARTTFTVTCTALLGDLEVSTTTSGPDPDPDGYTVTVDGSKSQAVGSNGTTTFTDL
;
A
#
# COMPACT_ATOMS: atom_id res chain seq x y z
N MET A 1 47.67 -40.06 63.29
CA MET A 1 46.47 -39.25 63.59
C MET A 1 46.43 -38.13 62.57
N THR A 2 45.66 -38.33 61.51
CA THR A 2 45.80 -37.62 60.22
C THR A 2 44.54 -36.78 60.03
N GLY A 3 44.67 -35.46 60.13
CA GLY A 3 43.57 -34.51 59.98
C GLY A 3 43.26 -34.21 58.52
N VAL A 4 41.99 -34.39 58.11
CA VAL A 4 41.51 -34.16 56.75
C VAL A 4 40.97 -32.72 56.63
N LEU A 5 41.62 -31.93 55.77
CA LEU A 5 41.21 -30.59 55.35
C LEU A 5 39.97 -30.68 54.44
N ARG A 6 38.90 -29.94 54.74
CA ARG A 6 37.81 -29.65 53.79
C ARG A 6 37.90 -28.18 53.36
N ARG A 7 38.09 -27.97 52.05
CA ARG A 7 38.10 -26.65 51.40
C ARG A 7 36.67 -26.08 51.27
N PRO A 8 36.48 -24.76 51.34
CA PRO A 8 35.19 -24.11 51.16
C PRO A 8 34.76 -24.08 49.67
N PRO A 9 33.44 -23.98 49.39
CA PRO A 9 32.91 -23.94 48.03
C PRO A 9 33.19 -22.59 47.33
N PRO A 10 33.25 -22.56 45.98
CA PRO A 10 33.52 -21.34 45.21
C PRO A 10 32.30 -20.39 45.18
N PRO A 11 32.53 -19.06 45.03
CA PRO A 11 31.46 -18.07 44.99
C PRO A 11 30.66 -18.14 43.68
N GLY A 12 29.34 -17.99 43.82
CA GLY A 12 28.36 -18.05 42.74
C GLY A 12 28.50 -16.92 41.72
N LEU A 13 28.33 -17.28 40.45
CA LEU A 13 28.28 -16.38 39.31
C LEU A 13 27.09 -15.42 39.44
N SER A 14 27.40 -14.12 39.42
CA SER A 14 26.41 -13.04 39.38
C SER A 14 25.89 -12.87 37.95
N ALA A 15 24.58 -12.97 37.76
CA ALA A 15 23.91 -12.69 36.49
C ALA A 15 23.91 -11.18 36.19
N PRO A 16 24.05 -10.77 34.92
CA PRO A 16 24.05 -9.37 34.53
C PRO A 16 22.65 -8.74 34.66
N ARG A 17 22.58 -7.59 35.35
CA ARG A 17 21.42 -6.70 35.42
C ARG A 17 21.48 -5.67 34.28
N THR A 18 20.28 -5.16 33.95
CA THR A 18 19.92 -4.01 33.07
C THR A 18 19.57 -4.41 31.63
N ARG A 19 18.47 -3.96 31.01
CA ARG A 19 17.51 -2.88 31.32
C ARG A 19 16.06 -3.38 31.14
N ARG A 20 15.19 -3.07 32.10
CA ARG A 20 13.74 -3.07 31.85
C ARG A 20 13.45 -1.91 30.90
N ARG A 21 12.96 -2.20 29.70
CA ARG A 21 12.14 -1.25 28.96
C ARG A 21 10.73 -1.38 29.53
N ASP A 22 10.34 -0.40 30.33
CA ASP A 22 8.95 -0.19 30.71
C ASP A 22 8.19 0.25 29.45
N SER A 23 7.62 -0.73 28.75
CA SER A 23 6.57 -0.49 27.76
C SER A 23 5.27 -0.97 28.36
N THR A 24 4.62 -0.06 29.09
CA THR A 24 3.23 -0.16 29.50
C THR A 24 2.34 -0.19 28.26
N TRP A 25 2.14 -1.37 27.70
CA TRP A 25 0.99 -1.62 26.85
C TRP A 25 -0.20 -1.74 27.80
N LEU A 26 -1.08 -0.74 27.81
CA LEU A 26 -2.45 -0.97 28.26
C LEU A 26 -3.05 -1.96 27.26
N SER A 27 -2.91 -3.25 27.52
CA SER A 27 -3.83 -4.24 26.97
C SER A 27 -5.19 -3.87 27.52
N ALA A 28 -6.06 -3.31 26.68
CA ALA A 28 -7.48 -3.27 26.96
C ALA A 28 -7.92 -4.73 27.09
N ALA A 29 -7.95 -5.23 28.32
CA ALA A 29 -8.54 -6.52 28.64
C ALA A 29 -10.02 -6.37 28.30
N LEU A 30 -10.42 -6.92 27.15
CA LEU A 30 -11.81 -7.16 26.82
C LEU A 30 -12.35 -8.05 27.95
N VAL A 31 -13.12 -7.46 28.86
CA VAL A 31 -13.87 -8.19 29.87
C VAL A 31 -14.96 -8.94 29.10
N LEU A 32 -14.63 -10.15 28.63
CA LEU A 32 -15.60 -11.17 28.27
C LEU A 32 -16.31 -11.55 29.57
N LEU A 33 -17.37 -10.81 29.89
CA LEU A 33 -18.37 -11.30 30.83
C LEU A 33 -19.01 -12.52 30.16
N ALA A 34 -18.55 -13.71 30.53
CA ALA A 34 -19.21 -14.95 30.18
C ALA A 34 -20.60 -14.96 30.84
N VAL A 35 -21.61 -14.47 30.14
CA VAL A 35 -23.00 -14.74 30.46
C VAL A 35 -23.32 -16.10 29.85
N ALA A 36 -23.23 -17.15 30.66
CA ALA A 36 -23.73 -18.45 30.28
C ALA A 36 -25.25 -18.53 30.47
N CYS A 37 -25.90 -19.20 29.50
CA CYS A 37 -27.27 -19.72 29.46
C CYS A 37 -28.41 -18.76 29.04
N ALA A 38 -28.63 -18.66 27.73
CA ALA A 38 -29.79 -19.29 27.09
C ALA A 38 -29.57 -19.33 25.57
N GLU A 39 -29.86 -20.45 24.92
CA GLU A 39 -30.09 -20.51 23.48
C GLU A 39 -31.27 -19.58 23.18
N ARG A 40 -30.97 -18.34 22.83
CA ARG A 40 -31.98 -17.30 22.68
C ARG A 40 -32.04 -16.94 21.21
N THR A 41 -32.39 -17.92 20.40
CA THR A 41 -32.69 -17.75 18.98
C THR A 41 -34.10 -17.19 18.84
N GLY A 42 -34.20 -15.87 18.72
CA GLY A 42 -35.46 -15.16 18.58
C GLY A 42 -35.31 -13.65 18.63
N PRO A 43 -36.38 -12.88 18.34
CA PRO A 43 -36.34 -11.43 18.36
C PRO A 43 -36.02 -10.93 19.79
N HIS A 44 -34.96 -10.12 19.93
CA HIS A 44 -34.46 -9.68 21.24
C HIS A 44 -35.00 -8.30 21.57
N THR A 45 -35.83 -8.20 22.60
CA THR A 45 -36.27 -6.89 23.09
C THR A 45 -35.11 -6.23 23.85
N ILE A 46 -34.55 -5.17 23.29
CA ILE A 46 -33.54 -4.32 23.92
C ILE A 46 -34.21 -3.05 24.41
N ASP A 47 -34.01 -2.73 25.68
CA ASP A 47 -34.50 -1.50 26.31
C ASP A 47 -33.33 -0.55 26.66
N SER A 48 -33.62 0.50 27.42
CA SER A 48 -32.62 1.50 27.82
C SER A 48 -31.41 0.95 28.59
N ARG A 49 -31.48 -0.26 29.14
CA ARG A 49 -30.33 -0.92 29.79
C ARG A 49 -29.33 -1.48 28.78
N GLY A 50 -29.66 -1.51 27.49
CA GLY A 50 -28.86 -2.16 26.47
C GLY A 50 -28.94 -3.68 26.57
N GLY A 51 -28.01 -4.36 25.93
CA GLY A 51 -27.95 -5.81 25.92
C GLY A 51 -27.10 -6.33 24.77
N VAL A 52 -27.09 -7.66 24.65
CA VAL A 52 -26.36 -8.36 23.60
C VAL A 52 -27.36 -9.14 22.76
N VAL A 53 -27.23 -9.04 21.45
CA VAL A 53 -28.03 -9.74 20.45
C VAL A 53 -27.10 -10.62 19.63
N GLU A 54 -27.39 -11.90 19.53
CA GLU A 54 -26.63 -12.85 18.71
C GLU A 54 -27.50 -13.32 17.53
N ALA A 55 -26.88 -13.47 16.36
CA ALA A 55 -27.53 -14.12 15.23
C ALA A 55 -27.73 -15.61 15.52
N ALA A 56 -28.75 -16.21 14.90
CA ALA A 56 -29.10 -17.61 15.13
C ALA A 56 -28.00 -18.61 14.71
N ASP A 57 -27.10 -18.20 13.82
CA ASP A 57 -25.94 -18.98 13.37
C ASP A 57 -24.69 -18.78 14.25
N GLY A 58 -24.75 -17.92 15.26
CA GLY A 58 -23.65 -17.60 16.17
C GLY A 58 -22.49 -16.82 15.51
N LYS A 59 -22.67 -16.32 14.28
CA LYS A 59 -21.61 -15.58 13.57
C LYS A 59 -21.62 -14.08 13.86
N VAL A 60 -22.74 -13.54 14.33
CA VAL A 60 -22.85 -12.10 14.63
C VAL A 60 -23.14 -11.90 16.10
N LEU A 61 -22.43 -10.93 16.67
CA LEU A 61 -22.64 -10.40 18.01
C LEU A 61 -22.86 -8.89 17.90
N LEU A 62 -23.99 -8.40 18.40
CA LEU A 62 -24.31 -6.98 18.51
C LEU A 62 -24.44 -6.60 19.98
N ALA A 63 -23.47 -5.86 20.49
CA ALA A 63 -23.49 -5.32 21.85
C ALA A 63 -24.03 -3.89 21.85
N VAL A 64 -25.24 -3.72 22.35
CA VAL A 64 -25.92 -2.43 22.49
C VAL A 64 -25.65 -1.87 23.88
N PRO A 65 -24.97 -0.72 24.01
CA PRO A 65 -24.67 -0.17 25.33
C PRO A 65 -25.92 0.43 25.99
N PRO A 66 -25.93 0.55 27.33
CA PRO A 66 -26.97 1.28 28.04
C PRO A 66 -27.17 2.69 27.48
N GLY A 67 -28.43 3.07 27.31
CA GLY A 67 -28.85 4.37 26.82
C GLY A 67 -28.80 4.55 25.30
N ALA A 68 -28.29 3.58 24.52
CA ALA A 68 -28.31 3.66 23.05
C ALA A 68 -29.74 3.75 22.50
N ILE A 69 -30.67 3.03 23.14
CA ILE A 69 -32.08 2.90 22.77
C ILE A 69 -32.96 3.58 23.84
N LYS A 70 -33.91 4.41 23.40
CA LYS A 70 -34.81 5.17 24.29
C LYS A 70 -36.10 4.43 24.65
N GLN A 71 -36.61 3.62 23.73
CA GLN A 71 -37.86 2.85 23.90
C GLN A 71 -37.58 1.39 23.59
N PRO A 72 -38.15 0.43 24.34
CA PRO A 72 -37.95 -0.98 24.07
C PRO A 72 -38.26 -1.32 22.62
N ILE A 73 -37.30 -1.95 21.94
CA ILE A 73 -37.42 -2.35 20.54
C ILE A 73 -36.94 -3.78 20.38
N VAL A 74 -37.58 -4.49 19.46
CA VAL A 74 -37.20 -5.84 19.08
C VAL A 74 -36.13 -5.75 17.99
N ILE A 75 -34.89 -6.13 18.31
CA ILE A 75 -33.81 -6.21 17.33
C ILE A 75 -33.77 -7.62 16.73
N THR A 76 -33.61 -7.69 15.42
CA THR A 76 -33.37 -8.93 14.67
C THR A 76 -32.00 -8.87 13.99
N VAL A 77 -31.32 -10.01 13.90
CA VAL A 77 -30.08 -10.14 13.14
C VAL A 77 -30.23 -11.38 12.27
N THR A 78 -30.37 -11.18 10.97
CA THR A 78 -30.69 -12.25 10.02
C THR A 78 -29.73 -12.24 8.84
N PRO A 79 -29.23 -13.40 8.38
CA PRO A 79 -28.48 -13.47 7.13
C PRO A 79 -29.30 -12.90 5.97
N ALA A 80 -28.65 -12.12 5.12
CA ALA A 80 -29.30 -11.53 3.94
C ALA A 80 -28.75 -12.17 2.65
N SER A 81 -29.64 -12.51 1.72
CA SER A 81 -29.30 -13.07 0.41
C SER A 81 -29.48 -12.10 -0.75
N ALA A 82 -30.08 -10.93 -0.49
CA ALA A 82 -30.29 -9.87 -1.47
C ALA A 82 -29.54 -8.61 -1.00
N PHE A 83 -28.53 -8.20 -1.76
CA PHE A 83 -27.65 -7.09 -1.43
C PHE A 83 -26.96 -6.54 -2.69
N PRO A 84 -26.46 -5.29 -2.68
CA PRO A 84 -25.67 -4.75 -3.78
C PRO A 84 -24.40 -5.58 -4.01
N ALA A 85 -24.03 -5.81 -5.28
CA ALA A 85 -22.79 -6.49 -5.62
C ALA A 85 -21.56 -5.61 -5.29
N ALA A 86 -20.50 -6.24 -4.79
CA ALA A 86 -19.17 -5.64 -4.63
C ALA A 86 -18.12 -6.75 -4.59
N GLU A 87 -16.96 -6.52 -5.21
CA GLU A 87 -15.91 -7.55 -5.39
C GLU A 87 -15.25 -7.99 -4.08
N GLY A 88 -15.19 -7.08 -3.09
CA GLY A 88 -14.56 -7.34 -1.79
C GLY A 88 -15.46 -7.95 -0.72
N ILE A 89 -16.72 -8.29 -1.03
CA ILE A 89 -17.66 -8.82 -0.04
C ILE A 89 -17.26 -10.23 0.37
N VAL A 90 -17.05 -10.44 1.67
CA VAL A 90 -16.71 -11.75 2.21
C VAL A 90 -17.98 -12.60 2.28
N GLY A 91 -17.94 -13.75 1.60
CA GLY A 91 -19.10 -14.64 1.50
C GLY A 91 -19.63 -15.08 2.87
N GLY A 92 -20.95 -15.05 3.05
CA GLY A 92 -21.60 -15.48 4.28
C GLY A 92 -21.48 -14.50 5.46
N THR A 93 -21.07 -13.26 5.20
CA THR A 93 -20.97 -12.20 6.23
C THR A 93 -22.06 -11.12 6.11
N VAL A 94 -23.00 -11.24 5.17
CA VAL A 94 -24.03 -10.22 4.94
C VAL A 94 -25.22 -10.46 5.88
N TYR A 95 -25.50 -9.48 6.76
CA TYR A 95 -26.59 -9.54 7.73
C TYR A 95 -27.44 -8.28 7.69
N ASP A 96 -28.75 -8.51 7.74
CA ASP A 96 -29.76 -7.48 7.98
C ASP A 96 -30.02 -7.35 9.49
N LEU A 97 -29.75 -6.16 10.02
CA LEU A 97 -30.01 -5.79 11.39
C LEU A 97 -31.29 -4.96 11.41
N GLY A 98 -32.38 -5.57 11.86
CA GLY A 98 -33.69 -4.93 11.89
C GLY A 98 -34.06 -4.39 13.28
N PRO A 99 -35.00 -3.44 13.35
CA PRO A 99 -35.71 -2.84 12.21
C PRO A 99 -34.96 -1.64 11.60
N ASP A 100 -35.20 -1.39 10.32
CA ASP A 100 -34.58 -0.29 9.56
C ASP A 100 -34.91 1.10 10.11
N GLY A 101 -33.99 2.05 9.88
CA GLY A 101 -34.20 3.47 10.20
C GLY A 101 -34.09 3.80 11.68
N ILE A 102 -33.57 2.88 12.49
CA ILE A 102 -33.31 3.11 13.91
C ILE A 102 -31.90 3.65 14.11
N ALA A 103 -31.83 4.92 14.50
CA ALA A 103 -30.60 5.56 14.95
C ALA A 103 -30.38 5.31 16.45
N LEU A 104 -29.17 4.88 16.77
CA LEU A 104 -28.65 4.65 18.12
C LEU A 104 -28.02 5.93 18.64
N THR A 105 -28.38 6.35 19.86
CA THR A 105 -27.80 7.55 20.46
C THR A 105 -26.39 7.35 21.02
N ARG A 106 -25.93 6.11 21.04
CA ARG A 106 -24.58 5.68 21.41
C ARG A 106 -24.19 4.52 20.50
N ALA A 107 -22.92 4.45 20.11
CA ALA A 107 -22.46 3.38 19.23
C ALA A 107 -22.68 2.00 19.84
N ALA A 108 -23.35 1.12 19.11
CA ALA A 108 -23.29 -0.31 19.40
C ALA A 108 -22.01 -0.90 18.78
N VAL A 109 -21.51 -1.99 19.38
CA VAL A 109 -20.38 -2.74 18.82
C VAL A 109 -20.95 -3.92 18.05
N LEU A 110 -20.70 -3.94 16.74
CA LEU A 110 -21.02 -5.06 15.87
C LEU A 110 -19.77 -5.87 15.62
N THR A 111 -19.85 -7.18 15.82
CA THR A 111 -18.80 -8.15 15.48
C THR A 111 -19.39 -9.21 14.56
N ILE A 112 -18.76 -9.44 13.41
CA ILE A 112 -19.13 -10.47 12.44
C ILE A 112 -17.95 -11.43 12.27
N ARG A 113 -18.19 -12.72 12.47
CA ARG A 113 -17.23 -13.78 12.16
C ARG A 113 -17.26 -14.09 10.67
N TYR A 114 -16.09 -14.18 10.06
CA TYR A 114 -15.92 -14.62 8.68
C TYR A 114 -15.23 -15.98 8.61
N GLU A 115 -15.34 -16.62 7.44
CA GLU A 115 -14.56 -17.81 7.11
C GLU A 115 -13.38 -17.39 6.22
N PRO A 116 -12.12 -17.72 6.55
CA PRO A 116 -10.98 -17.33 5.72
C PRO A 116 -11.07 -17.84 4.28
N THR A 117 -11.71 -18.99 4.07
CA THR A 117 -11.95 -19.56 2.73
C THR A 117 -13.01 -18.82 1.92
N ALA A 118 -13.79 -17.94 2.55
CA ALA A 118 -14.80 -17.10 1.90
C ALA A 118 -14.27 -15.70 1.55
N ILE A 119 -13.02 -15.39 1.90
CA ILE A 119 -12.37 -14.14 1.49
C ILE A 119 -12.15 -14.18 -0.03
N PRO A 120 -12.59 -13.15 -0.79
CA PRO A 120 -12.39 -13.11 -2.23
C PRO A 120 -10.91 -13.14 -2.64
N LEU A 121 -10.63 -13.62 -3.84
CA LEU A 121 -9.27 -13.61 -4.39
C LEU A 121 -8.74 -12.16 -4.44
N GLY A 122 -7.48 -11.98 -4.05
CA GLY A 122 -6.83 -10.67 -4.08
C GLY A 122 -7.23 -9.73 -2.94
N VAL A 123 -8.08 -10.15 -2.02
CA VAL A 123 -8.38 -9.40 -0.80
C VAL A 123 -7.45 -9.88 0.32
N PRO A 124 -6.51 -9.04 0.79
CA PRO A 124 -5.74 -9.35 1.99
C PRO A 124 -6.65 -9.41 3.21
N GLU A 125 -6.44 -10.38 4.08
CA GLU A 125 -7.26 -10.56 5.28
C GLU A 125 -7.13 -9.38 6.27
N ASP A 126 -5.98 -8.71 6.29
CA ASP A 126 -5.73 -7.52 7.09
C ASP A 126 -6.39 -6.25 6.53
N SER A 127 -6.92 -6.29 5.30
CA SER A 127 -7.73 -5.22 4.71
C SER A 127 -9.22 -5.30 5.06
N LEU A 128 -9.64 -6.37 5.76
CA LEU A 128 -11.05 -6.57 6.10
C LEU A 128 -11.54 -5.54 7.12
N GLY A 129 -12.74 -5.02 6.88
CA GLY A 129 -13.48 -4.14 7.76
C GLY A 129 -14.98 -4.42 7.71
N LEU A 130 -15.74 -3.69 8.53
CA LEU A 130 -17.20 -3.67 8.39
C LEU A 130 -17.59 -2.67 7.31
N ALA A 131 -18.58 -3.04 6.50
CA ALA A 131 -19.25 -2.14 5.58
C ALA A 131 -20.76 -2.14 5.84
N VAL A 132 -21.42 -1.03 5.50
CA VAL A 132 -22.87 -0.83 5.58
C VAL A 132 -23.41 -0.41 4.22
N VAL A 133 -24.64 -0.82 3.89
CA VAL A 133 -25.32 -0.29 2.70
C VAL A 133 -25.93 1.07 3.00
N SER A 134 -25.48 2.09 2.27
CA SER A 134 -26.03 3.45 2.30
C SER A 134 -26.14 4.00 0.88
N GLY A 135 -27.29 4.59 0.53
CA GLY A 135 -27.55 5.07 -0.83
C GLY A 135 -27.50 3.97 -1.91
N GLY A 136 -27.75 2.71 -1.53
CA GLY A 136 -27.68 1.55 -2.43
C GLY A 136 -26.26 1.04 -2.73
N LYS A 137 -25.25 1.51 -2.01
CA LYS A 137 -23.85 1.09 -2.16
C LYS A 137 -23.26 0.70 -0.81
N TRP A 138 -22.25 -0.17 -0.85
CA TRP A 138 -21.43 -0.47 0.32
C TRP A 138 -20.55 0.72 0.67
N GLN A 139 -20.53 1.09 1.93
CA GLN A 139 -19.66 2.11 2.51
C GLN A 139 -18.96 1.52 3.73
N GLU A 140 -17.66 1.80 3.87
CA GLU A 140 -16.90 1.33 5.02
C GLU A 140 -17.41 1.98 6.31
N VAL A 141 -17.52 1.18 7.37
CA VAL A 141 -17.75 1.66 8.73
C VAL A 141 -16.41 2.13 9.29
N SER A 142 -16.27 3.46 9.41
CA SER A 142 -15.02 4.07 9.88
C SER A 142 -14.61 3.57 11.26
N GLY A 143 -13.33 3.22 11.40
CA GLY A 143 -12.77 2.69 12.64
C GLY A 143 -13.12 1.22 12.90
N SER A 144 -13.70 0.52 11.92
CA SER A 144 -13.77 -0.93 11.98
C SER A 144 -12.38 -1.56 11.87
N SER A 145 -12.24 -2.77 12.40
CA SER A 145 -10.98 -3.49 12.45
C SER A 145 -11.20 -4.98 12.33
N VAL A 146 -10.26 -5.67 11.68
CA VAL A 146 -10.18 -7.12 11.65
C VAL A 146 -9.30 -7.65 12.79
N ASP A 147 -9.77 -8.73 13.41
CA ASP A 147 -8.95 -9.62 14.23
C ASP A 147 -8.75 -10.93 13.44
N VAL A 148 -7.58 -11.06 12.82
CA VAL A 148 -7.16 -12.23 12.03
C VAL A 148 -6.98 -13.48 12.91
N GLY A 149 -6.66 -13.31 14.19
CA GLY A 149 -6.52 -14.45 15.10
C GLY A 149 -7.86 -15.04 15.52
N GLN A 150 -8.94 -14.26 15.43
CA GLN A 150 -10.30 -14.66 15.78
C GLN A 150 -11.24 -14.78 14.58
N ASN A 151 -10.75 -14.48 13.37
CA ASN A 151 -11.53 -14.42 12.14
C ASN A 151 -12.79 -13.54 12.29
N THR A 152 -12.63 -12.35 12.88
CA THR A 152 -13.75 -11.42 13.07
C THR A 152 -13.45 -10.03 12.53
N VAL A 153 -14.48 -9.35 12.02
CA VAL A 153 -14.48 -7.91 11.78
C VAL A 153 -15.37 -7.26 12.83
N THR A 154 -14.90 -6.17 13.44
CA THR A 154 -15.60 -5.46 14.51
C THR A 154 -15.62 -3.97 14.22
N GLY A 155 -16.70 -3.28 14.59
CA GLY A 155 -16.77 -1.83 14.47
C GLY A 155 -17.95 -1.22 15.22
N ASN A 156 -17.91 0.09 15.35
CA ASN A 156 -18.92 0.89 16.02
C ASN A 156 -20.00 1.32 15.03
N ILE A 157 -21.24 0.94 15.28
CA ILE A 157 -22.38 1.29 14.44
C ILE A 157 -23.34 2.22 15.17
N TYR A 158 -23.94 3.14 14.41
CA TYR A 158 -24.92 4.10 14.92
C TYR A 158 -26.32 3.87 14.36
N ASP A 159 -26.48 3.00 13.37
CA ASP A 159 -27.75 2.73 12.74
C ASP A 159 -27.90 1.23 12.51
N LEU A 160 -29.14 0.74 12.54
CA LEU A 160 -29.47 -0.62 12.10
C LEU A 160 -29.67 -0.64 10.57
N GLY A 161 -29.39 -1.78 9.93
CA GLY A 161 -29.47 -1.95 8.48
C GLY A 161 -28.63 -3.12 7.99
N LEU A 162 -28.21 -3.06 6.71
CA LEU A 162 -27.48 -4.14 6.05
C LEU A 162 -25.96 -3.97 6.21
N TYR A 163 -25.31 -4.93 6.88
CA TYR A 163 -23.88 -4.94 7.16
C TYR A 163 -23.18 -6.16 6.57
N ALA A 164 -21.90 -6.04 6.27
CA ALA A 164 -21.06 -7.15 5.83
C ALA A 164 -19.59 -6.98 6.25
N GLY A 165 -18.85 -8.08 6.20
CA GLY A 165 -17.40 -8.02 6.09
C GLY A 165 -17.01 -7.67 4.65
N LEU A 166 -16.23 -6.61 4.48
CA LEU A 166 -15.74 -6.14 3.19
C LEU A 166 -14.23 -5.95 3.29
N GLY A 167 -13.49 -6.48 2.33
CA GLY A 167 -12.06 -6.18 2.18
C GLY A 167 -11.77 -5.37 0.94
N GLN A 168 -10.57 -4.81 0.89
CA GLN A 168 -10.09 -4.08 -0.27
C GLN A 168 -9.37 -5.05 -1.20
N PRO A 169 -9.88 -5.32 -2.42
CA PRO A 169 -9.14 -6.10 -3.39
C PRO A 169 -7.89 -5.33 -3.80
N LEU A 170 -6.72 -5.96 -3.70
CA LEU A 170 -5.42 -5.40 -4.05
C LEU A 170 -4.75 -6.21 -5.15
N GLY A 171 -3.86 -5.58 -5.90
CA GLY A 171 -2.99 -6.20 -6.89
C GLY A 171 -1.61 -5.58 -6.92
N HIS A 172 -0.87 -5.89 -7.97
CA HIS A 172 0.49 -5.44 -8.19
C HIS A 172 0.67 -4.84 -9.58
N LEU A 173 1.69 -4.01 -9.74
CA LEU A 173 2.08 -3.45 -11.03
C LEU A 173 3.60 -3.57 -11.19
N HIS A 174 4.05 -4.15 -12.29
CA HIS A 174 5.45 -4.06 -12.72
C HIS A 174 5.58 -3.02 -13.83
N VAL A 175 6.54 -2.12 -13.69
CA VAL A 175 6.90 -1.12 -14.69
C VAL A 175 8.32 -1.39 -15.17
N THR A 176 8.51 -1.48 -16.49
CA THR A 176 9.81 -1.70 -17.12
C THR A 176 10.18 -0.55 -18.06
N THR A 177 11.46 -0.18 -18.11
CA THR A 177 11.98 0.98 -18.87
C THR A 177 13.05 0.58 -19.89
N PRO A 178 12.70 -0.18 -20.96
CA PRO A 178 13.68 -0.53 -21.96
C PRO A 178 14.21 0.74 -22.63
N THR A 179 15.53 0.90 -22.64
CA THR A 179 16.20 2.11 -23.14
C THR A 179 17.11 1.78 -24.31
N THR A 180 17.02 2.58 -25.37
CA THR A 180 17.89 2.47 -26.53
C THR A 180 18.44 3.82 -26.94
N GLY A 181 19.58 3.85 -27.62
CA GLY A 181 20.22 5.09 -28.06
C GLY A 181 21.72 5.10 -27.81
N PRO A 182 22.47 6.01 -28.47
CA PRO A 182 23.92 6.12 -28.28
C PRO A 182 24.29 6.72 -26.92
N ASP A 183 23.50 7.67 -26.42
CA ASP A 183 23.75 8.35 -25.13
C ASP A 183 22.54 8.17 -24.20
N PRO A 184 22.43 7.01 -23.52
CA PRO A 184 21.33 6.73 -22.61
C PRO A 184 21.42 7.55 -21.32
N ASP A 185 20.28 7.73 -20.65
CA ASP A 185 20.15 8.53 -19.44
C ASP A 185 20.94 7.95 -18.24
N PRO A 186 22.05 8.56 -17.79
CA PRO A 186 22.95 7.93 -16.83
C PRO A 186 22.42 7.87 -15.39
N ASP A 187 21.58 8.82 -14.98
CA ASP A 187 20.96 8.82 -13.64
C ASP A 187 19.61 8.09 -13.60
N GLY A 188 19.08 7.75 -14.78
CA GLY A 188 17.96 6.83 -14.94
C GLY A 188 16.64 7.57 -15.02
N TYR A 189 15.59 6.99 -14.43
CA TYR A 189 14.23 7.53 -14.52
C TYR A 189 13.51 7.48 -13.18
N ALA A 190 12.42 8.24 -13.06
CA ALA A 190 11.52 8.18 -11.91
C ALA A 190 10.09 7.84 -12.35
N VAL A 191 9.49 6.80 -11.76
CA VAL A 191 8.09 6.41 -12.02
C VAL A 191 7.21 6.64 -10.81
N SER A 192 6.03 7.23 -11.01
CA SER A 192 4.98 7.38 -10.01
C SER A 192 3.68 6.70 -10.45
N VAL A 193 2.89 6.29 -9.46
CA VAL A 193 1.52 5.80 -9.63
C VAL A 193 0.59 6.77 -8.89
N ASP A 194 -0.45 7.29 -9.56
CA ASP A 194 -1.43 8.25 -9.07
C ASP A 194 -0.85 9.53 -8.45
N GLY A 195 0.29 9.99 -8.98
CA GLY A 195 1.00 11.17 -8.45
C GLY A 195 1.60 10.97 -7.05
N THR A 196 1.68 9.72 -6.57
CA THR A 196 2.41 9.39 -5.33
C THR A 196 3.92 9.56 -5.50
N GLN A 197 4.67 9.48 -4.39
CA GLN A 197 6.12 9.64 -4.40
C GLN A 197 6.79 8.73 -5.45
N PRO A 198 7.53 9.30 -6.41
CA PRO A 198 8.19 8.52 -7.44
C PRO A 198 9.22 7.52 -6.88
N ARG A 199 9.37 6.40 -7.57
CA ARG A 199 10.44 5.41 -7.38
C ARG A 199 11.41 5.48 -8.54
N THR A 200 12.70 5.42 -8.25
CA THR A 200 13.76 5.44 -9.27
C THR A 200 13.87 4.10 -9.98
N LEU A 201 14.24 4.13 -11.25
CA LEU A 201 14.48 3.00 -12.14
C LEU A 201 15.78 3.24 -12.91
N GLY A 202 16.58 2.20 -13.10
CA GLY A 202 17.69 2.24 -14.04
C GLY A 202 17.27 2.05 -15.51
N LEU A 203 18.28 1.95 -16.37
CA LEU A 203 18.15 1.54 -17.76
C LEU A 203 17.77 0.05 -17.86
N ASP A 204 16.79 -0.29 -18.70
CA ASP A 204 16.27 -1.66 -18.88
C ASP A 204 15.82 -2.33 -17.57
N ASP A 205 15.49 -1.53 -16.55
CA ASP A 205 15.17 -1.98 -15.21
C ASP A 205 13.66 -2.25 -15.04
N THR A 206 13.29 -2.93 -13.96
CA THR A 206 11.89 -3.18 -13.59
C THR A 206 11.66 -2.91 -12.11
N VAL A 207 10.64 -2.10 -11.82
CA VAL A 207 10.18 -1.82 -10.46
C VAL A 207 8.79 -2.37 -10.23
N ALA A 208 8.54 -2.89 -9.03
CA ALA A 208 7.25 -3.38 -8.61
C ALA A 208 6.56 -2.40 -7.65
N PHE A 209 5.29 -2.11 -7.92
CA PHE A 209 4.36 -1.49 -6.98
C PHE A 209 3.44 -2.59 -6.45
N THR A 210 3.41 -2.74 -5.13
CA THR A 210 2.64 -3.79 -4.44
C THR A 210 1.49 -3.18 -3.67
N ASN A 211 0.45 -3.96 -3.43
CA ASN A 211 -0.72 -3.56 -2.63
C ASN A 211 -1.44 -2.32 -3.19
N LEU A 212 -1.48 -2.20 -4.52
CA LEU A 212 -2.33 -1.21 -5.20
C LEU A 212 -3.78 -1.68 -5.15
N THR A 213 -4.74 -0.77 -5.09
CA THR A 213 -6.15 -1.11 -5.24
C THR A 213 -6.38 -1.80 -6.58
N ALA A 214 -7.32 -2.75 -6.64
CA ALA A 214 -7.63 -3.43 -7.89
C ALA A 214 -8.54 -2.56 -8.77
N GLU A 215 -7.98 -1.49 -9.34
CA GLU A 215 -8.71 -0.52 -10.17
C GLU A 215 -7.79 0.08 -11.25
N ASP A 216 -8.28 1.11 -11.94
CA ASP A 216 -7.48 1.87 -12.89
C ASP A 216 -6.56 2.85 -12.16
N HIS A 217 -5.27 2.77 -12.47
CA HIS A 217 -4.24 3.66 -11.96
C HIS A 217 -3.61 4.49 -13.08
N VAL A 218 -3.11 5.68 -12.74
CA VAL A 218 -2.34 6.53 -13.65
C VAL A 218 -0.86 6.40 -13.35
N VAL A 219 -0.08 5.90 -14.31
CA VAL A 219 1.36 5.69 -14.17
C VAL A 219 2.09 6.73 -15.00
N GLU A 220 3.05 7.43 -14.41
CA GLU A 220 3.81 8.49 -15.06
C GLU A 220 5.30 8.21 -14.94
N LEU A 221 6.03 8.32 -16.06
CA LEU A 221 7.49 8.33 -16.08
C LEU A 221 7.98 9.78 -16.17
N THR A 222 8.93 10.13 -15.32
CA THR A 222 9.55 11.46 -15.19
C THR A 222 11.06 11.31 -15.09
N ASP A 223 11.78 12.42 -14.99
CA ASP A 223 13.24 12.45 -14.93
C ASP A 223 13.84 11.76 -16.16
N VAL A 224 13.38 12.18 -17.34
CA VAL A 224 13.89 11.71 -18.62
C VAL A 224 14.75 12.84 -19.18
N ALA A 225 16.03 12.56 -19.42
CA ALA A 225 16.98 13.52 -19.96
C ALA A 225 16.49 14.16 -21.27
N ASP A 226 16.93 15.40 -21.52
CA ASP A 226 16.49 16.20 -22.68
C ASP A 226 16.78 15.54 -24.05
N ASN A 227 17.80 14.69 -24.13
CA ASN A 227 18.14 13.94 -25.34
C ASN A 227 17.36 12.62 -25.47
N CYS A 228 16.53 12.28 -24.48
CA CYS A 228 15.71 11.08 -24.43
C CYS A 228 14.23 11.41 -24.62
N SER A 229 13.48 10.45 -25.13
CA SER A 229 12.04 10.58 -25.36
C SER A 229 11.31 9.29 -25.01
N VAL A 230 10.15 9.42 -24.38
CA VAL A 230 9.27 8.29 -24.04
C VAL A 230 8.32 8.05 -25.20
N SER A 231 8.28 6.81 -25.71
CA SER A 231 7.36 6.42 -26.77
C SER A 231 5.94 6.22 -26.25
N GLY A 232 4.94 6.67 -27.03
CA GLY A 232 3.52 6.53 -26.69
C GLY A 232 3.03 7.53 -25.66
N GLU A 233 1.91 7.21 -25.01
CA GLU A 233 1.33 8.08 -23.97
C GLU A 233 2.20 8.07 -22.71
N ASN A 234 2.34 9.25 -22.10
CA ASN A 234 2.90 9.44 -20.77
C ASN A 234 2.22 10.70 -20.18
N PRO A 235 1.41 10.60 -19.12
CA PRO A 235 1.12 9.40 -18.31
C PRO A 235 0.24 8.34 -19.00
N ARG A 236 0.16 7.13 -18.43
CA ARG A 236 -0.60 5.97 -18.92
C ARG A 236 -1.64 5.47 -17.92
N GLY A 237 -2.83 5.11 -18.40
CA GLY A 237 -3.80 4.36 -17.60
C GLY A 237 -3.47 2.86 -17.58
N VAL A 238 -3.46 2.26 -16.39
CA VAL A 238 -3.20 0.82 -16.20
C VAL A 238 -4.20 0.23 -15.21
N THR A 239 -4.97 -0.76 -15.65
CA THR A 239 -5.87 -1.53 -14.78
C THR A 239 -5.07 -2.57 -13.99
N VAL A 240 -5.11 -2.46 -12.67
CA VAL A 240 -4.50 -3.45 -11.76
C VAL A 240 -5.55 -4.51 -11.38
N PRO A 241 -5.32 -5.80 -11.71
CA PRO A 241 -6.25 -6.87 -11.35
C PRO A 241 -6.14 -7.27 -9.88
N ALA A 242 -7.26 -7.67 -9.28
CA ALA A 242 -7.29 -8.21 -7.92
C ALA A 242 -6.48 -9.52 -7.82
N GLY A 243 -5.53 -9.58 -6.91
CA GLY A 243 -4.71 -10.75 -6.61
C GLY A 243 -3.67 -11.11 -7.67
N ASP A 244 -3.48 -10.26 -8.69
CA ASP A 244 -2.56 -10.50 -9.79
C ASP A 244 -1.73 -9.25 -10.11
N THR A 245 -0.82 -9.37 -11.09
CA THR A 245 0.18 -8.36 -11.44
C THR A 245 -0.07 -7.82 -12.85
N ALA A 246 -0.47 -6.54 -12.91
CA ALA A 246 -0.43 -5.76 -14.14
C ALA A 246 1.01 -5.48 -14.57
N ARG A 247 1.19 -5.24 -15.87
CA ARG A 247 2.50 -4.91 -16.45
C ARG A 247 2.35 -3.74 -17.40
N THR A 248 3.25 -2.77 -17.31
CA THR A 248 3.35 -1.68 -18.28
C THR A 248 4.82 -1.42 -18.63
N THR A 249 5.04 -0.84 -19.80
CA THR A 249 6.38 -0.62 -20.34
C THR A 249 6.47 0.77 -20.93
N PHE A 250 7.45 1.55 -20.47
CA PHE A 250 7.82 2.83 -21.05
C PHE A 250 9.10 2.65 -21.87
N THR A 251 8.97 2.57 -23.18
CA THR A 251 10.13 2.50 -24.08
C THR A 251 10.74 3.88 -24.22
N VAL A 252 12.01 4.01 -23.85
CA VAL A 252 12.77 5.25 -23.93
C VAL A 252 13.79 5.16 -25.06
N THR A 253 13.84 6.20 -25.89
CA THR A 253 14.82 6.33 -26.98
C THR A 253 15.60 7.62 -26.79
N CYS A 254 16.91 7.50 -26.71
CA CYS A 254 17.85 8.60 -26.57
C CYS A 254 18.61 8.85 -27.87
N THR A 255 18.90 10.11 -28.17
CA THR A 255 19.71 10.54 -29.31
C THR A 255 21.11 10.93 -28.86
N ALA A 256 22.06 10.98 -29.79
CA ALA A 256 23.41 11.40 -29.49
C ALA A 256 23.42 12.85 -28.98
N LEU A 257 24.15 13.08 -27.88
CA LEU A 257 24.48 14.41 -27.43
C LEU A 257 25.69 14.87 -28.25
N LEU A 258 25.48 15.96 -29.01
CA LEU A 258 26.55 16.55 -29.79
C LEU A 258 27.06 17.81 -29.09
N GLY A 259 28.35 18.09 -29.23
CA GLY A 259 29.01 19.25 -28.64
C GLY A 259 29.89 20.00 -29.64
N ASP A 260 30.30 21.20 -29.25
CA ASP A 260 31.24 21.99 -30.04
C ASP A 260 32.62 22.00 -29.37
N LEU A 261 33.69 21.82 -30.16
CA LEU A 261 35.09 21.94 -29.72
C LEU A 261 35.73 23.17 -30.35
N GLU A 262 36.04 24.18 -29.54
CA GLU A 262 36.88 25.30 -29.95
C GLU A 262 38.37 24.96 -29.76
N VAL A 263 39.17 25.20 -30.80
CA VAL A 263 40.62 24.98 -30.79
C VAL A 263 41.32 26.30 -31.04
N SER A 264 42.16 26.71 -30.09
CA SER A 264 43.01 27.89 -30.20
C SER A 264 44.48 27.50 -30.39
N THR A 265 45.15 28.15 -31.33
CA THR A 265 46.59 28.01 -31.55
C THR A 265 47.32 29.28 -31.13
N THR A 266 48.52 29.12 -30.58
CA THR A 266 49.45 30.22 -30.35
C THR A 266 50.85 29.79 -30.71
N THR A 267 51.41 30.38 -31.76
CA THR A 267 52.74 30.04 -32.29
C THR A 267 53.73 31.14 -31.96
N SER A 268 54.90 30.76 -31.45
CA SER A 268 56.00 31.67 -31.10
C SER A 268 57.30 31.21 -31.76
N GLY A 269 58.23 32.15 -31.96
CA GLY A 269 59.49 31.93 -32.66
C GLY A 269 59.75 33.00 -33.72
N PRO A 270 60.96 33.06 -34.30
CA PRO A 270 61.33 34.08 -35.28
C PRO A 270 60.59 33.93 -36.62
N ASP A 271 60.18 32.71 -36.99
CA ASP A 271 59.59 32.38 -38.29
C ASP A 271 58.32 31.52 -38.10
N PRO A 272 57.20 32.08 -37.60
CA PRO A 272 55.94 31.35 -37.49
C PRO A 272 55.41 30.99 -38.88
N ASP A 273 54.88 29.77 -39.03
CA ASP A 273 54.28 29.30 -40.27
C ASP A 273 53.09 30.20 -40.68
N PRO A 274 53.17 30.94 -41.81
CA PRO A 274 52.07 31.80 -42.25
C PRO A 274 50.84 31.02 -42.71
N ASP A 275 51.01 29.76 -43.12
CA ASP A 275 49.94 28.92 -43.67
C ASP A 275 49.09 28.26 -42.56
N GLY A 276 49.60 28.27 -41.32
CA GLY A 276 48.90 27.79 -40.13
C GLY A 276 48.96 26.28 -39.95
N TYR A 277 47.92 25.71 -39.32
CA TYR A 277 47.81 24.29 -39.01
C TYR A 277 46.49 23.72 -39.52
N THR A 278 46.48 22.41 -39.76
CA THR A 278 45.24 21.64 -39.90
C THR A 278 45.05 20.81 -38.64
N VAL A 279 43.91 20.98 -37.98
CA VAL A 279 43.50 20.15 -36.85
C VAL A 279 42.51 19.11 -37.37
N THR A 280 42.73 17.85 -37.00
CA THR A 280 41.83 16.74 -37.32
C THR A 280 41.35 16.11 -36.02
N VAL A 281 40.03 16.07 -35.82
CA VAL A 281 39.39 15.38 -34.70
C VAL A 281 39.07 13.94 -35.12
N ASP A 282 39.53 12.98 -34.32
CA ASP A 282 39.31 11.53 -34.49
C ASP A 282 39.58 10.99 -35.90
N GLY A 283 40.50 11.63 -36.63
CA GLY A 283 40.90 11.22 -37.97
C GLY A 283 39.87 11.48 -39.08
N SER A 284 38.72 12.11 -38.80
CA SER A 284 37.61 12.23 -39.77
C SER A 284 37.20 13.66 -40.10
N LYS A 285 37.17 14.58 -39.11
CA LYS A 285 36.77 15.98 -39.32
C LYS A 285 37.99 16.88 -39.22
N SER A 286 38.31 17.63 -40.28
CA SER A 286 39.48 18.52 -40.33
C SER A 286 39.08 19.97 -40.56
N GLN A 287 39.74 20.89 -39.86
CA GLN A 287 39.62 22.33 -40.09
C GLN A 287 40.99 23.00 -40.06
N ALA A 288 41.17 24.02 -40.90
CA ALA A 288 42.34 24.88 -40.83
C ALA A 288 42.22 25.84 -39.64
N VAL A 289 43.35 26.16 -39.02
CA VAL A 289 43.47 27.17 -37.97
C VAL A 289 44.74 27.96 -38.23
N GLY A 290 44.68 29.29 -38.07
CA GLY A 290 45.85 30.15 -38.26
C GLY A 290 46.96 29.83 -37.26
N SER A 291 48.16 30.39 -37.44
CA SER A 291 49.26 30.25 -36.47
C SER A 291 48.98 30.94 -35.13
N ASN A 292 48.11 31.95 -35.12
CA ASN A 292 47.52 32.51 -33.90
C ASN A 292 46.03 32.77 -34.17
N GLY A 293 45.20 31.74 -33.99
CA GLY A 293 43.77 31.83 -34.31
C GLY A 293 42.94 30.81 -33.57
N THR A 294 41.62 30.89 -33.78
CA THR A 294 40.65 29.93 -33.26
C THR A 294 39.86 29.31 -34.39
N THR A 295 39.43 28.06 -34.20
CA THR A 295 38.48 27.39 -35.08
C THR A 295 37.56 26.50 -34.25
N THR A 296 36.33 26.27 -34.70
CA THR A 296 35.32 25.53 -33.94
C THR A 296 34.78 24.36 -34.76
N PHE A 297 34.91 23.17 -34.21
CA PHE A 297 34.25 21.96 -34.71
C PHE A 297 32.88 21.88 -34.06
N THR A 298 31.80 22.07 -34.82
CA THR A 298 30.44 21.94 -34.29
C THR A 298 29.95 20.50 -34.35
N ASP A 299 28.90 20.16 -33.62
CA ASP A 299 28.16 18.89 -33.79
C ASP A 299 29.06 17.63 -33.72
N LEU A 300 30.04 17.63 -32.81
CA LEU A 300 30.91 16.48 -32.51
C LEU A 300 30.26 15.49 -31.58
#